data_AF-A0A4Q3UPX8-F1
#
_entry.id   AF-A0A4Q3UPX8-F1
#
_cell.length_a   1.000
_cell.length_b   1.000
_cell.length_c   1.000
_cell.angle_alpha   90.00
_cell.angle_beta   90.00
_cell.angle_gamma   90.00
#
_symmetry.space_group_name_H-M   'P 1'
#
loop_
_entity.id
_entity.type
_entity.pdbx_description
1 polymer ?
#
loop_
_entity_poly.entity_id
_entity_poly.type
_entity_poly.pdbx_seq_one_letter_code
_entity_poly.pdbx_strand_id
1 'polypeptide(L)'
;AGLAIGLTLAVIHIVGIQVTGVSVNPARSFGPAVFVQGAALQQLWLFILAPLVGAAVAGLAFRTKILEADGPSVSPDEAVEMTEQAANLAKK
;
A
#
# COMPACT_ATOMS: atom_id res chain seq x y z
N ALA A 1 -3.48 8.42 6.92
CA ALA A 1 -2.70 7.21 6.52
C ALA A 1 -3.20 5.93 7.20
N GLY A 2 -3.41 5.90 8.53
CA GLY A 2 -3.72 4.67 9.27
C GLY A 2 -4.89 3.86 8.72
N LEU A 3 -6.01 4.51 8.36
CA LEU A 3 -7.17 3.82 7.77
C LEU A 3 -6.86 3.17 6.41
N ALA A 4 -6.22 3.92 5.50
CA ALA A 4 -5.85 3.40 4.18
C ALA A 4 -4.88 2.21 4.28
N ILE A 5 -3.87 2.30 5.14
CA ILE A 5 -2.89 1.22 5.36
C ILE A 5 -3.59 0.00 6.00
N GLY A 6 -4.43 0.22 7.01
CA GLY A 6 -5.15 -0.85 7.69
C GLY A 6 -6.13 -1.59 6.78
N LEU A 7 -6.90 -0.87 5.98
CA LEU A 7 -7.81 -1.44 4.99
C LEU A 7 -7.05 -2.19 3.89
N THR A 8 -5.92 -1.65 3.41
CA THR A 8 -5.06 -2.35 2.45
C THR A 8 -4.60 -3.69 3.01
N LEU A 9 -4.13 -3.72 4.26
CA LEU A 9 -3.70 -4.95 4.92
C LEU A 9 -4.88 -5.93 5.11
N ALA A 10 -6.08 -5.44 5.44
CA ALA A 10 -7.27 -6.28 5.57
C ALA A 10 -7.64 -6.95 4.23
N VAL A 11 -7.62 -6.20 3.12
CA VAL A 11 -7.87 -6.74 1.77
C VAL A 11 -6.82 -7.78 1.39
N ILE A 12 -5.54 -7.52 1.66
CA ILE A 12 -4.46 -8.50 1.44
C ILE A 12 -4.75 -9.81 2.17
N HIS A 13 -5.26 -9.75 3.41
CA HIS A 13 -5.61 -10.95 4.18
C HIS A 13 -6.80 -11.71 3.58
N ILE A 14 -7.87 -10.99 3.20
CA ILE A 14 -9.07 -11.60 2.61
C ILE A 14 -8.69 -12.44 1.37
N VAL A 15 -7.78 -11.94 0.54
CA VAL A 15 -7.36 -12.63 -0.68
C VAL A 15 -6.28 -13.69 -0.40
N GLY A 16 -5.30 -13.38 0.45
CA GLY A 16 -4.05 -14.16 0.55
C GLY A 16 -4.03 -15.26 1.62
N ILE A 17 -4.99 -15.30 2.55
CA ILE A 17 -4.87 -16.16 3.74
C ILE A 17 -4.81 -17.65 3.40
N GLN A 18 -5.56 -18.10 2.38
CA GLN A 18 -5.58 -19.51 1.95
C GLN A 18 -4.34 -19.92 1.16
N VAL A 19 -3.51 -18.95 0.73
CA VAL A 19 -2.30 -19.24 -0.06
C VAL A 19 -1.08 -19.42 0.85
N THR A 20 -0.86 -18.49 1.78
CA THR A 20 0.34 -18.50 2.65
C THR A 20 0.06 -18.17 4.12
N GLY A 21 -1.18 -17.92 4.51
CA GLY A 21 -1.53 -17.35 5.82
C GLY A 21 -1.22 -15.85 5.97
N VAL A 22 -0.75 -15.20 4.89
CA VAL A 22 -0.40 -13.79 4.77
C VAL A 22 0.71 -13.35 5.73
N SER A 23 1.93 -13.30 5.19
CA SER A 23 3.08 -12.70 5.86
C SER A 23 3.09 -11.17 5.70
N VAL A 24 3.47 -10.70 4.50
CA VAL A 24 3.73 -9.30 4.10
C VAL A 24 4.55 -8.46 5.09
N ASN A 25 5.15 -9.10 6.10
CA ASN A 25 5.86 -8.48 7.20
C ASN A 25 6.82 -9.52 7.81
N PRO A 26 8.14 -9.39 7.56
CA PRO A 26 9.14 -10.31 8.07
C PRO A 26 9.11 -10.50 9.59
N ALA A 27 8.88 -9.43 10.37
CA ALA A 27 8.80 -9.52 11.83
C ALA A 27 7.57 -10.32 12.31
N ARG A 28 6.43 -10.15 11.64
CA ARG A 28 5.20 -10.91 11.91
C ARG A 28 5.36 -12.40 11.61
N SER A 29 6.17 -12.76 10.61
CA SER A 29 6.47 -14.15 10.29
C SER A 29 7.54 -14.76 11.20
N PHE A 30 8.53 -13.97 11.60
CA PHE A 30 9.60 -14.41 12.49
C PHE A 30 9.07 -14.87 13.86
N GLY A 31 8.18 -14.08 14.47
CA GLY A 31 7.68 -14.34 15.83
C GLY A 31 7.16 -15.78 16.01
N PRO A 32 6.11 -16.19 15.29
CA PRO A 32 5.59 -17.56 15.38
C PRO A 32 6.58 -18.64 14.93
N ALA A 33 7.43 -18.36 13.92
CA ALA A 33 8.37 -19.34 13.40
C ALA A 33 9.35 -19.83 14.48
N VAL A 34 9.82 -18.95 15.36
CA VAL A 34 10.73 -19.32 16.47
C VAL A 34 10.07 -20.28 17.48
N PHE A 35 8.77 -20.14 17.71
CA PHE A 35 8.04 -20.99 18.66
C PHE A 35 7.52 -22.29 18.02
N VAL A 36 7.06 -22.24 16.78
CA VAL A 36 6.54 -23.43 16.04
C VAL A 36 7.68 -24.32 15.56
N GLN A 37 8.82 -23.74 15.20
CA GLN A 37 10.01 -24.43 14.70
C GLN A 37 9.75 -25.28 13.45
N GLY A 38 10.64 -26.25 13.17
CA GLY A 38 10.49 -27.19 12.06
C GLY A 38 10.32 -26.51 10.70
N ALA A 39 9.25 -26.89 10.00
CA ALA A 39 8.94 -26.36 8.68
C ALA A 39 8.76 -24.83 8.65
N ALA A 40 8.25 -24.22 9.73
CA ALA A 40 8.04 -22.78 9.79
C ALA A 40 9.36 -22.00 9.74
N LEU A 41 10.39 -22.48 10.45
CA LEU A 41 11.74 -21.90 10.37
C LEU A 41 12.40 -22.18 9.02
N GLN A 42 12.21 -23.37 8.46
CA GLN A 42 12.76 -23.73 7.14
C GLN A 42 12.18 -22.86 6.00
N GLN A 43 10.93 -22.41 6.13
CA GLN A 43 10.27 -21.56 5.13
C GLN A 43 10.42 -20.05 5.40
N LEU A 44 10.95 -19.66 6.56
CA LEU A 44 11.02 -18.27 7.01
C LEU A 44 11.75 -17.35 6.01
N TRP A 45 12.78 -17.86 5.31
CA TRP A 45 13.53 -17.08 4.32
C TRP A 45 12.63 -16.51 3.22
N LEU A 46 11.59 -17.25 2.79
CA LEU A 46 10.65 -16.80 1.77
C LEU A 46 9.85 -15.60 2.27
N PHE A 47 9.44 -15.63 3.53
CA PHE A 47 8.69 -14.56 4.19
C PHE A 47 9.55 -13.36 4.59
N ILE A 48 10.87 -13.44 4.41
CA ILE A 48 11.78 -12.29 4.50
C ILE A 48 12.00 -11.71 3.10
N LEU A 49 12.44 -12.54 2.15
CA LEU A 49 12.82 -12.06 0.82
C LEU A 49 11.62 -11.54 0.03
N ALA A 50 10.50 -12.26 0.00
CA ALA A 50 9.37 -11.86 -0.83
C ALA A 50 8.76 -10.50 -0.41
N PRO A 51 8.51 -10.21 0.90
CA PRO A 51 8.05 -8.88 1.31
C PRO A 51 9.05 -7.75 1.02
N LEU A 52 10.35 -8.00 1.17
CA LEU A 52 11.37 -6.98 0.89
C LEU A 52 11.45 -6.65 -0.61
N VAL A 53 11.40 -7.66 -1.47
CA VAL A 53 11.36 -7.46 -2.94
C VAL A 53 10.08 -6.72 -3.32
N GLY A 54 8.92 -7.13 -2.79
CA GLY A 54 7.65 -6.45 -3.04
C GLY A 54 7.67 -4.99 -2.60
N ALA A 55 8.23 -4.70 -1.42
CA ALA A 55 8.39 -3.33 -0.92
C ALA A 55 9.32 -2.49 -1.80
N ALA A 56 10.43 -3.06 -2.27
CA ALA A 56 11.34 -2.38 -3.19
C ALA A 56 10.66 -2.04 -4.52
N VAL A 57 9.93 -2.99 -5.11
CA VAL A 57 9.17 -2.77 -6.36
C VAL A 57 8.09 -1.70 -6.17
N ALA A 58 7.29 -1.80 -5.09
CA ALA A 58 6.25 -0.82 -4.80
C ALA A 58 6.83 0.59 -4.54
N GLY A 59 7.91 0.69 -3.79
CA GLY A 59 8.61 1.95 -3.53
C GLY A 59 9.20 2.56 -4.80
N LEU A 60 9.74 1.74 -5.71
CA LEU A 60 10.21 2.21 -7.01
C LEU A 60 9.05 2.70 -7.88
N ALA A 61 7.97 1.94 -7.99
CA ALA A 61 6.79 2.31 -8.78
C ALA A 61 6.15 3.61 -8.28
N PHE A 62 6.11 3.82 -6.96
CA PHE A 62 5.68 5.07 -6.37
C PHE A 62 6.62 6.22 -6.73
N ARG A 63 7.94 6.00 -6.60
CA ARG A 63 8.96 7.01 -6.92
C ARG A 63 8.94 7.43 -8.40
N THR A 64 8.69 6.49 -9.31
CA THR A 64 8.61 6.76 -10.75
C THR A 64 7.23 7.25 -11.18
N LYS A 65 6.32 7.56 -10.24
CA LYS A 65 4.97 8.09 -10.51
C LYS A 65 4.08 7.17 -11.35
N ILE A 66 4.43 5.89 -11.46
CA ILE A 66 3.61 4.89 -12.16
C ILE A 66 2.29 4.66 -11.41
N LEU A 67 2.29 4.88 -10.10
CA LEU A 67 1.13 4.73 -9.22
C LEU A 67 0.41 6.06 -8.96
N GLU A 68 0.79 7.14 -9.64
CA GLU A 68 0.09 8.42 -9.52
C GLU A 68 -1.30 8.26 -10.15
N ALA A 69 -2.35 8.65 -9.44
CA ALA A 69 -3.69 8.60 -10.00
C ALA A 69 -3.78 9.68 -11.07
N ASP A 70 -4.34 9.34 -12.24
CA ASP A 70 -4.76 10.31 -13.25
C ASP A 70 -5.93 11.12 -12.69
N GLY A 71 -5.63 12.09 -11.81
CA GLY A 71 -6.53 13.16 -11.47
C GLY A 71 -6.60 14.14 -12.63
N PRO A 72 -7.69 14.93 -12.75
CA PRO A 72 -7.68 16.04 -13.68
C PRO A 72 -6.45 16.90 -13.39
N SER A 73 -5.59 17.07 -14.40
CA SER A 73 -4.42 17.94 -14.35
C SER A 73 -4.90 19.37 -14.38
N VAL A 74 -5.60 19.79 -13.32
CA VAL A 74 -6.02 21.18 -13.16
C VAL A 74 -4.73 21.94 -12.94
N SER A 75 -4.33 22.69 -13.97
CA SER A 75 -3.20 23.59 -13.84
C SER A 75 -3.46 24.57 -12.68
N PRO A 76 -2.44 25.08 -11.99
CA PRO A 76 -2.64 26.04 -10.90
C PRO A 76 -3.57 27.20 -11.29
N ASP A 77 -3.52 27.59 -12.56
CA ASP A 77 -4.33 28.66 -13.15
C ASP A 77 -5.81 28.24 -13.28
N GLU A 78 -6.10 27.03 -13.77
CA GLU A 78 -7.47 26.50 -13.82
C GLU A 78 -8.07 26.28 -12.42
N ALA A 79 -7.24 25.93 -11.42
CA ALA A 79 -7.71 25.74 -10.05
C ALA A 79 -8.14 27.07 -9.43
N VAL A 80 -7.44 28.16 -9.75
CA VAL A 80 -7.77 29.53 -9.34
C VAL A 80 -9.04 30.00 -10.07
N GLU A 81 -9.16 29.73 -11.36
CA GLU A 81 -10.35 30.13 -12.14
C GLU A 81 -11.63 29.41 -11.66
N MET A 82 -11.52 28.10 -11.36
CA MET A 82 -12.63 27.33 -10.79
C MET A 82 -13.04 27.84 -9.38
N THR A 83 -12.08 28.28 -8.56
CA THR A 83 -12.40 28.85 -7.24
C THR A 83 -13.04 30.23 -7.36
N GLU A 84 -12.60 31.05 -8.30
CA GLU A 84 -13.17 32.38 -8.55
C GLU A 84 -14.58 32.29 -9.13
N GLN A 85 -14.83 31.37 -10.07
CA GLN A 85 -16.17 31.08 -10.59
C GLN A 85 -17.13 30.57 -9.49
N ALA A 86 -16.67 29.65 -8.63
CA ALA A 86 -17.48 29.16 -7.51
C ALA A 86 -17.84 30.28 -6.51
N ALA A 87 -16.88 31.17 -6.20
CA ALA A 87 -17.10 32.31 -5.31
C ALA A 87 -18.08 33.34 -5.89
N ASN A 88 -18.08 33.54 -7.21
CA ASN A 88 -19.01 34.45 -7.88
C ASN A 88 -20.42 33.84 -8.02
N LEU A 89 -20.53 32.53 -8.14
CA LEU A 89 -21.82 31.83 -8.16
C LEU A 89 -22.51 31.90 -6.79
N ALA A 90 -21.75 31.78 -5.70
CA ALA A 90 -22.28 31.87 -4.33
C ALA A 90 -22.72 33.29 -3.91
N LYS A 91 -22.34 34.32 -4.69
CA LYS A 91 -22.72 35.72 -4.46
C LYS A 91 -23.95 36.17 -5.27
N LYS A 92 -24.46 35.32 -6.16
CA LYS A 92 -25.73 35.53 -6.88
C LYS A 92 -26.88 34.89 -6.13
#